data_AF-A0A960EJL2-F1
#
_entry.id   AF-A0A960EJL2-F1
#
_cell.length_a   1.000
_cell.length_b   1.000
_cell.length_c   1.000
_cell.angle_alpha   90.00
_cell.angle_beta   90.00
_cell.angle_gamma   90.00
#
_symmetry.space_group_name_H-M   'P 1'
#
loop_
_entity.id
_entity.type
_entity.pdbx_description
1 polymer ?
#
loop_
_entity_poly.entity_id
_entity_poly.type
_entity_poly.pdbx_seq_one_letter_code
_entity_poly.pdbx_strand_id
1 'polypeptide(L)' 'MTVAEAPAHRDAAAEALRALVEGNRRFATGAPNPHVVSEAERAALIDGQEPIAVLLGCVDSRVP' A
#
# COMPACT_ATOMS: atom_id res chain seq x y z
N MET A 1 25.28 10.38 -5.03
CA MET A 1 23.94 10.85 -4.61
C MET A 1 23.64 10.29 -3.24
N THR A 2 23.92 11.06 -2.19
CA THR A 2 23.58 10.70 -0.81
C THR A 2 22.15 11.17 -0.55
N VAL A 3 21.21 10.25 -0.38
CA VAL A 3 19.94 10.58 0.29
C VAL A 3 20.20 10.51 1.78
N ALA A 4 20.64 11.63 2.35
CA ALA A 4 20.51 11.86 3.77
C ALA A 4 19.22 12.67 3.96
N GLU A 5 18.16 12.03 4.45
CA GLU A 5 16.98 12.73 4.95
C GLU A 5 16.40 12.02 6.17
N ALA A 6 15.93 12.83 7.11
CA ALA A 6 15.86 12.59 8.54
C ALA A 6 14.48 11.99 8.97
N PRO A 7 14.12 11.90 10.27
CA PRO A 7 13.19 10.91 10.87
C PRO A 7 11.75 10.84 10.32
N ALA A 8 11.29 11.84 9.57
CA ALA A 8 9.97 11.85 8.94
C ALA A 8 9.71 10.64 8.01
N HIS A 9 10.74 10.18 7.29
CA HIS A 9 10.62 9.00 6.43
C HIS A 9 10.44 7.70 7.21
N ARG A 10 10.98 7.62 8.43
CA ARG A 10 10.83 6.44 9.29
C ARG A 10 9.44 6.36 9.90
N ASP A 11 8.87 7.49 10.29
CA ASP A 11 7.51 7.56 10.80
C ASP A 11 6.50 7.21 9.70
N ALA A 12 6.70 7.74 8.48
CA ALA A 12 5.93 7.37 7.30
C ALA A 12 6.05 5.87 6.97
N ALA A 13 7.25 5.28 7.05
CA ALA A 13 7.45 3.86 6.85
C ALA A 13 6.76 3.00 7.93
N ALA A 14 6.82 3.42 9.19
CA ALA A 14 6.13 2.74 10.29
C ALA A 14 4.60 2.83 10.14
N GLU A 15 4.08 3.95 9.67
CA GLU A 15 2.67 4.11 9.35
C GLU A 15 2.24 3.23 8.18
N ALA A 16 3.00 3.22 7.09
CA ALA A 16 2.75 2.34 5.95
C ALA A 16 2.74 0.86 6.36
N LEU A 17 3.72 0.42 7.17
CA LEU A 17 3.77 -0.94 7.68
C LEU A 17 2.56 -1.27 8.57
N ARG A 18 2.17 -0.34 9.46
CA ARG A 18 0.97 -0.52 10.30
C ARG A 18 -0.28 -0.69 9.45
N ALA A 19 -0.46 0.14 8.42
CA ALA A 19 -1.60 0.06 7.51
C ALA A 19 -1.64 -1.29 6.76
N LEU A 20 -0.50 -1.75 6.23
CA LEU A 20 -0.39 -3.05 5.54
C LEU A 20 -0.71 -4.23 6.47
N VAL A 21 -0.16 -4.24 7.69
CA VAL A 21 -0.42 -5.31 8.66
C VAL A 21 -1.90 -5.35 9.05
N GLU A 22 -2.52 -4.20 9.25
CA GLU A 22 -3.93 -4.09 9.61
C GLU A 22 -4.86 -4.52 8.46
N GLY A 23 -4.50 -4.19 7.22
CA GLY A 23 -5.15 -4.74 6.03
C GLY A 23 -5.06 -6.26 5.95
N ASN A 24 -3.87 -6.83 6.18
CA ASN A 24 -3.69 -8.27 6.19
C ASN A 24 -4.48 -8.97 7.31
N ARG A 25 -4.61 -8.36 8.49
CA ARG A 25 -5.46 -8.90 9.57
C ARG A 25 -6.91 -9.02 9.12
N ARG A 26 -7.48 -7.98 8.51
CA ARG A 26 -8.84 -8.00 7.95
C ARG A 26 -9.02 -9.09 6.90
N PHE A 27 -8.05 -9.25 6.00
CA PHE A 27 -8.07 -10.31 5.01
C PHE A 27 -8.05 -11.70 5.67
N ALA A 28 -7.14 -11.93 6.62
CA ALA A 28 -6.97 -13.22 7.30
C ALA A 28 -8.19 -13.63 8.14
N THR A 29 -8.97 -12.67 8.64
CA THR A 29 -10.21 -12.92 9.40
C THR A 29 -11.46 -13.00 8.52
N GLY A 30 -11.33 -12.92 7.19
CA GLY A 30 -12.45 -13.02 6.25
C GLY A 30 -13.31 -11.75 6.16
N ALA A 31 -12.78 -10.59 6.58
CA ALA A 31 -13.46 -9.31 6.54
C ALA A 31 -12.67 -8.22 5.78
N PRO A 32 -12.24 -8.46 4.52
CA PRO A 32 -11.50 -7.46 3.75
C PRO A 32 -12.37 -6.23 3.45
N ASN A 33 -11.75 -5.08 3.28
CA ASN A 33 -12.45 -3.90 2.78
C ASN A 33 -12.86 -4.13 1.31
N PRO A 34 -14.03 -3.64 0.88
CA PRO A 34 -14.42 -3.72 -0.51
C PRO A 34 -13.43 -2.95 -1.40
N HIS A 35 -12.91 -3.61 -2.44
CA HIS A 35 -12.06 -2.99 -3.45
C HIS A 35 -12.92 -2.23 -4.47
N VAL A 36 -13.62 -1.19 -4.01
CA VAL A 36 -14.44 -0.34 -4.88
C VAL A 36 -13.69 0.94 -5.14
N VAL A 37 -13.15 1.06 -6.35
CA VAL A 37 -12.57 2.30 -6.88
C VAL A 37 -13.61 2.94 -7.79
N SER A 38 -14.03 4.15 -7.49
CA SER A 38 -14.99 4.91 -8.30
C SER A 38 -14.40 5.27 -9.68
N GLU A 39 -15.27 5.64 -10.62
CA GLU A 39 -14.81 6.11 -11.93
C GLU A 39 -13.93 7.35 -11.86
N ALA A 40 -14.25 8.28 -10.94
CA ALA A 40 -13.48 9.48 -10.71
C ALA A 40 -12.09 9.17 -10.14
N GLU A 41 -12.00 8.28 -9.14
CA GLU A 41 -10.72 7.84 -8.58
C GLU A 41 -9.87 7.12 -9.63
N ARG A 42 -10.49 6.26 -10.45
CA ARG A 42 -9.79 5.58 -11.55
C ARG A 42 -9.27 6.57 -12.60
N ALA A 43 -10.05 7.59 -12.93
CA ALA A 43 -9.64 8.62 -13.89
C ALA A 43 -8.45 9.44 -13.37
N ALA A 44 -8.43 9.76 -12.07
CA ALA A 44 -7.32 10.49 -11.45
C ALA A 44 -5.98 9.75 -11.52
N LEU A 45 -5.99 8.40 -11.53
CA LEU A 45 -4.77 7.58 -11.62
C LEU A 45 -4.10 7.60 -13.01
N ILE A 46 -4.74 8.17 -14.04
CA ILE A 46 -4.13 8.33 -15.37
C ILE A 46 -2.97 9.33 -15.32
N ASP A 47 -3.13 10.40 -14.53
CA ASP A 47 -2.16 11.49 -14.46
C ASP A 47 -0.99 11.17 -13.52
N GLY A 48 -1.17 10.25 -12.56
CA GLY A 48 -0.11 9.81 -11.66
C GLY A 48 -0.57 8.93 -10.51
N GLN A 49 0.40 8.42 -9.75
CA GLN A 49 0.18 7.63 -8.53
C GLN A 49 1.22 7.96 -7.46
N GLU A 50 0.80 7.87 -6.19
CA GLU A 50 1.66 8.07 -5.02
C GLU A 50 1.47 6.89 -4.04
N PRO A 51 2.01 5.69 -4.34
CA PRO A 51 1.86 4.54 -3.46
C PRO A 51 2.65 4.71 -2.16
N ILE A 52 2.08 4.26 -1.03
CA ILE A 52 2.72 4.32 0.29
C ILE A 52 3.79 3.24 0.52
N ALA A 53 3.83 2.21 -0.32
CA ALA A 53 4.74 1.08 -0.20
C ALA A 53 4.97 0.36 -1.54
N VAL A 54 6.08 -0.38 -1.62
CA VAL A 54 6.38 -1.32 -2.71
C VAL A 54 6.38 -2.74 -2.14
N LEU A 55 5.66 -3.65 -2.79
CA LEU A 55 5.62 -5.07 -2.42
C LEU A 55 6.43 -5.89 -3.42
N LEU A 56 7.45 -6.61 -2.94
CA LEU A 56 8.22 -7.57 -3.72
C LEU A 56 7.87 -8.98 -3.25
N GLY A 57 7.01 -9.66 -4.02
CA GLY A 57 6.46 -10.97 -3.70
C GLY A 57 6.90 -12.08 -4.66
N CYS A 58 6.46 -13.30 -4.37
CA CYS A 58 6.59 -14.44 -5.30
C CYS A 58 5.57 -14.30 -6.44
N VAL A 59 5.91 -14.77 -7.65
CA VAL A 59 4.99 -14.80 -8.81
C VAL A 59 3.89 -15.88 -8.70
N ASP A 60 3.86 -16.62 -7.59
CA ASP A 60 2.87 -17.66 -7.35
C ASP A 60 1.45 -17.07 -7.37
N SER A 61 0.56 -17.64 -8.19
CA SER A 61 -0.82 -17.17 -8.36
C SER A 61 -1.66 -17.11 -7.08
N ARG A 62 -1.20 -17.75 -6.00
CA ARG A 62 -1.89 -17.75 -4.70
C ARG A 62 -1.59 -16.50 -3.85
N VAL A 63 -0.62 -15.67 -4.25
CA VAL A 63 -0.23 -14.43 -3.56
C VAL A 63 -0.41 -13.22 -4.48
N PRO A 64 -1.67 -12.79 -4.72
CA PRO A 64 -1.96 -11.56 -5.46
C PRO A 64 -1.54 -10.28 -4.72
#